data_AF-A0A535XKM7-F1
#
_entry.id   AF-A0A535XKM7-F1
#
_cell.length_a   1.000
_cell.length_b   1.000
_cell.length_c   1.000
_cell.angle_alpha   90.00
_cell.angle_beta   90.00
_cell.angle_gamma   90.00
#
_symmetry.space_group_name_H-M   'P 1'
#
loop_
_entity.id
_entity.type
_entity.pdbx_description
1 polymer ?
#
loop_
_entity_poly.entity_id
_entity_poly.type
_entity_poly.pdbx_seq_one_letter_code
_entity_poly.pdbx_strand_id
1 'polypeptide(L)'
;MIARALTEYYRCPDEFVSMALVGELSPDSGFFRFGRHVCYGQSSCGYRTPTPTGLYDTRPAAITSGGRLHVPFDLSQVVDNLRLERYAAEPEGTAPQQALWQRPYYSLRPLIPASLRRALQRLYLRDWKRVPFPRWPIDDTVDAMLERLLLLCLRSQGIDRVPFVWFWPDGAPSCAIVTHDIETA
;
A
#
# COMPACT_ATOMS: atom_id res chain seq x y z
N MET A 1 14.78 -8.39 -1.52
CA MET A 1 15.38 -7.18 -2.12
C MET A 1 14.54 -5.99 -1.69
N ILE A 2 15.17 -4.96 -1.13
CA ILE A 2 14.47 -3.80 -0.54
C ILE A 2 13.51 -3.11 -1.54
N ALA A 3 13.87 -3.06 -2.82
CA ALA A 3 13.17 -2.31 -3.85
C ALA A 3 12.53 -3.18 -4.95
N ARG A 4 12.33 -4.48 -4.70
CA ARG A 4 11.68 -5.41 -5.63
C ARG A 4 10.32 -4.88 -6.12
N ALA A 5 9.55 -4.29 -5.20
CA ALA A 5 8.25 -3.73 -5.54
C ALA A 5 8.30 -2.64 -6.63
N LEU A 6 9.40 -1.87 -6.75
CA LEU A 6 9.56 -0.86 -7.80
C LEU A 6 9.84 -1.49 -9.16
N THR A 7 10.77 -2.44 -9.22
CA THR A 7 11.18 -3.08 -10.48
C THR A 7 10.05 -3.94 -11.04
N GLU A 8 9.29 -4.62 -10.18
CA GLU A 8 8.10 -5.37 -10.59
C GLU A 8 6.96 -4.45 -11.08
N TYR A 9 6.73 -3.32 -10.40
CA TYR A 9 5.65 -2.40 -10.74
C TYR A 9 5.94 -1.63 -12.04
N TYR A 10 7.14 -1.06 -12.19
CA TYR A 10 7.51 -0.26 -13.36
C TYR A 10 8.17 -1.06 -14.49
N ARG A 11 8.49 -2.34 -14.27
CA ARG A 11 9.20 -3.20 -15.24
C ARG A 11 10.48 -2.57 -15.78
N CYS A 12 11.17 -1.78 -14.95
CA CYS A 12 12.42 -1.12 -15.31
C CYS A 12 13.65 -1.94 -14.86
N PRO A 13 14.80 -1.80 -15.54
CA PRO A 13 16.04 -2.44 -15.13
C PRO A 13 16.49 -2.04 -13.71
N ASP A 14 17.13 -2.98 -12.99
CA ASP A 14 17.55 -2.79 -11.59
C ASP A 14 18.54 -1.61 -11.41
N GLU A 15 19.27 -1.23 -12.46
CA GLU A 15 20.19 -0.08 -12.44
C GLU A 15 19.49 1.24 -12.09
N PHE A 16 18.23 1.43 -12.50
CA PHE A 16 17.44 2.63 -12.19
C PHE A 16 16.91 2.65 -10.74
N VAL A 17 16.97 1.51 -10.05
CA VAL A 17 16.41 1.32 -8.71
C VAL A 17 17.53 1.04 -7.70
N SER A 18 18.36 2.07 -7.48
CA SER A 18 19.45 1.98 -6.50
C SER A 18 19.01 2.44 -5.11
N MET A 19 18.60 1.47 -4.28
CA MET A 19 18.16 1.70 -2.91
C MET A 19 19.00 0.94 -1.88
N ALA A 20 19.03 1.46 -0.66
CA ALA A 20 19.63 0.83 0.50
C ALA A 20 18.83 1.16 1.77
N LEU A 21 18.99 0.34 2.80
CA LEU A 21 18.39 0.61 4.10
C LEU A 21 19.28 1.60 4.88
N VAL A 22 18.66 2.51 5.63
CA VAL A 22 19.31 3.29 6.69
C VAL A 22 19.20 2.51 7.98
N GLY A 23 20.31 2.14 8.62
CA GLY A 23 20.30 1.49 9.94
C GLY A 23 19.67 0.09 9.95
N GLU A 24 19.36 -0.40 11.15
CA GLU A 24 18.69 -1.69 11.37
C GLU A 24 17.19 -1.48 11.59
N LEU A 25 16.37 -2.36 11.00
CA LEU A 25 14.92 -2.31 11.18
C LEU A 25 14.52 -2.67 12.61
N SER A 26 13.47 -2.01 13.10
CA SER A 26 12.82 -2.41 14.34
C SER A 26 12.30 -3.86 14.25
N PRO A 27 12.30 -4.62 15.37
CA PRO A 27 11.69 -5.94 15.40
C PRO A 27 10.16 -5.85 15.25
N ASP A 28 9.55 -4.81 15.80
CA ASP A 28 8.11 -4.55 15.76
C ASP A 28 7.66 -3.90 14.45
N SER A 29 6.45 -4.27 14.00
CA SER A 29 5.75 -3.63 12.89
C SER A 29 4.66 -2.70 13.39
N GLY A 30 4.44 -1.60 12.68
CA GLY A 30 3.29 -0.74 12.95
C GLY A 30 3.13 0.38 11.93
N PHE A 31 2.18 1.26 12.18
CA PHE A 31 1.91 2.42 11.36
C PHE A 31 2.95 3.53 11.59
N PHE A 32 3.46 4.05 10.48
CA PHE A 32 4.28 5.25 10.42
C PHE A 32 3.95 6.01 9.14
N ARG A 33 4.55 7.19 8.95
CA ARG A 33 4.33 8.04 7.79
C ARG A 33 5.61 8.21 6.99
N PHE A 34 5.50 8.22 5.67
CA PHE A 34 6.56 8.67 4.78
C PHE A 34 6.05 9.84 3.93
N GLY A 35 6.35 11.06 4.36
CA GLY A 35 5.82 12.26 3.72
C GLY A 35 4.29 12.30 3.88
N ARG A 36 3.52 12.21 2.80
CA ARG A 36 2.04 12.20 2.90
C ARG A 36 1.42 10.80 2.93
N HIS A 37 2.25 9.77 2.85
CA HIS A 37 1.82 8.38 2.69
C HIS A 37 1.83 7.67 4.04
N VAL A 38 0.75 6.96 4.35
CA VAL A 38 0.67 6.07 5.52
C VAL A 38 1.33 4.75 5.13
N CYS A 39 2.23 4.27 5.97
CA CYS A 39 2.97 3.04 5.78
C CYS A 39 2.68 2.10 6.96
N TYR A 40 2.78 0.79 6.72
CA TYR A 40 2.68 -0.22 7.77
C TYR A 40 3.81 -1.24 7.62
N GLY A 41 4.58 -1.43 8.69
CA GLY A 41 5.70 -2.37 8.73
C GLY A 41 6.79 -1.92 9.69
N GLN A 42 8.01 -2.38 9.45
CA GLN A 42 9.16 -2.05 10.27
C GLN A 42 9.82 -0.75 9.78
N SER A 43 10.38 0.03 10.70
CA SER A 43 11.17 1.22 10.37
C SER A 43 12.42 1.28 11.25
N SER A 44 13.53 1.74 10.70
CA SER A 44 14.80 1.89 11.42
C SER A 44 14.90 3.18 12.23
N CYS A 45 13.94 4.09 12.06
CA CYS A 45 13.86 5.34 12.80
C CYS A 45 12.44 5.64 13.27
N GLY A 46 12.36 6.48 14.30
CA GLY A 46 11.09 6.93 14.86
C GLY A 46 10.31 5.85 15.61
N TYR A 47 9.09 6.22 15.98
CA TYR A 47 8.13 5.31 16.60
C TYR A 47 7.10 4.83 15.57
N ARG A 48 6.62 3.61 15.76
CA ARG A 48 5.47 3.05 15.04
C ARG A 48 4.29 2.97 16.00
N THR A 49 3.09 2.96 15.45
CA THR A 49 1.85 2.96 16.24
C THR A 49 0.94 1.81 15.79
N PRO A 50 0.10 1.25 16.67
CA PRO A 50 -0.84 0.20 16.28
C PRO A 50 -2.06 0.75 15.53
N THR A 51 -2.25 2.07 15.47
CA THR A 51 -3.39 2.72 14.80
C THR A 51 -2.88 3.72 13.76
N PRO A 52 -3.63 3.99 12.67
CA PRO A 52 -3.18 4.89 11.60
C PRO A 52 -3.26 6.39 11.96
N THR A 53 -3.12 6.75 13.24
CA THR A 53 -3.26 8.12 13.75
C THR A 53 -2.06 8.54 14.58
N GLY A 54 -1.63 9.80 14.48
CA GLY A 54 -0.50 10.33 15.24
C GLY A 54 0.85 9.76 14.79
N LEU A 55 1.05 9.61 13.48
CA LEU A 55 2.17 8.88 12.89
C LEU A 55 3.47 9.70 12.85
N TYR A 56 4.60 9.06 13.19
CA TYR A 56 5.93 9.62 12.99
C TYR A 56 6.29 9.67 11.50
N ASP A 57 6.86 10.79 11.04
CA ASP A 57 7.34 10.94 9.66
C ASP A 57 8.78 10.47 9.53
N THR A 58 8.99 9.36 8.83
CA THR A 58 10.31 8.81 8.56
C THR A 58 10.98 9.46 7.35
N ARG A 59 10.27 10.28 6.56
CA ARG A 59 10.83 10.95 5.37
C ARG A 59 12.12 11.72 5.64
N PRO A 60 12.29 12.48 6.74
CA PRO A 60 13.53 13.20 7.01
C PRO A 60 14.77 12.31 7.15
N ALA A 61 14.59 11.03 7.48
CA ALA A 61 15.69 10.07 7.55
C ALA A 61 16.07 9.46 6.19
N ALA A 62 15.29 9.72 5.14
CA ALA A 62 15.66 9.30 3.79
C ALA A 62 16.71 10.25 3.22
N ILE A 63 17.89 9.71 2.93
CA ILE A 63 19.04 10.47 2.45
C ILE A 63 19.53 9.91 1.13
N THR A 64 20.14 10.78 0.34
CA THR A 64 20.81 10.41 -0.91
C THR A 64 22.32 10.46 -0.68
N SER A 65 23.01 9.36 -0.96
CA SER A 65 24.48 9.29 -0.83
C SER A 65 25.06 8.38 -1.91
N GLY A 66 26.11 8.84 -2.59
CA GLY A 66 26.85 8.03 -3.57
C GLY A 66 26.00 7.43 -4.69
N GLY A 67 25.01 8.17 -5.21
CA GLY A 67 24.11 7.66 -6.26
C GLY A 67 22.95 6.81 -5.75
N ARG A 68 22.91 6.47 -4.45
CA ARG A 68 21.91 5.56 -3.87
C ARG A 68 20.93 6.31 -2.98
N LEU A 69 19.67 5.89 -3.04
CA LEU A 69 18.65 6.34 -2.11
C LEU A 69 18.65 5.43 -0.87
N HIS A 70 18.95 6.01 0.28
CA HIS A 70 18.84 5.32 1.56
C HIS A 70 17.49 5.64 2.20
N VAL A 71 16.70 4.61 2.49
CA VAL A 71 15.37 4.74 3.13
C VAL A 71 15.33 4.03 4.48
N PRO A 72 14.52 4.50 5.44
CA PRO A 72 14.46 3.93 6.79
C PRO A 72 13.49 2.75 6.92
N PHE A 73 13.08 2.10 5.84
CA PHE A 73 12.18 0.95 5.85
C PHE A 73 12.42 0.07 4.62
N ASP A 74 11.99 -1.19 4.68
CA ASP A 74 11.95 -2.04 3.50
C ASP A 74 10.70 -1.72 2.66
N LEU A 75 10.91 -1.13 1.48
CA LEU A 75 9.82 -0.75 0.59
C LEU A 75 8.98 -1.95 0.14
N SER A 76 9.62 -3.08 -0.17
CA SER A 76 8.91 -4.27 -0.62
C SER A 76 8.06 -4.86 0.50
N GLN A 77 8.58 -4.86 1.74
CA GLN A 77 7.80 -5.26 2.91
C GLN A 77 6.59 -4.33 3.11
N VAL A 78 6.78 -3.01 3.09
CA VAL A 78 5.69 -2.04 3.28
C VAL A 78 4.62 -2.18 2.19
N VAL A 79 5.02 -2.33 0.93
CA VAL A 79 4.08 -2.51 -0.19
C VAL A 79 3.30 -3.81 -0.04
N ASP A 80 3.97 -4.91 0.29
CA ASP A 80 3.30 -6.20 0.51
C ASP A 80 2.34 -6.11 1.70
N ASN A 81 2.72 -5.43 2.78
CA ASN A 81 1.86 -5.23 3.95
C ASN A 81 0.59 -4.43 3.62
N LEU A 82 0.70 -3.41 2.77
CA LEU A 82 -0.45 -2.62 2.33
C LEU A 82 -1.35 -3.42 1.36
N ARG A 83 -0.76 -4.09 0.36
CA ARG A 83 -1.49 -4.87 -0.65
C ARG A 83 -2.19 -6.10 -0.08
N LEU A 84 -1.55 -6.75 0.89
CA LEU A 84 -2.08 -7.96 1.55
C LEU A 84 -2.86 -7.64 2.82
N GLU A 85 -3.15 -6.37 3.08
CA GLU A 85 -3.90 -5.89 4.24
C GLU A 85 -3.39 -6.42 5.59
N ARG A 86 -2.08 -6.66 5.71
CA ARG A 86 -1.48 -7.20 6.95
C ARG A 86 -1.64 -6.25 8.12
N TYR A 87 -1.81 -4.95 7.83
CA TYR A 87 -2.16 -3.92 8.81
C TYR A 87 -3.51 -4.16 9.50
N ALA A 88 -4.39 -4.99 8.94
CA ALA A 88 -5.67 -5.38 9.53
C ALA A 88 -5.61 -6.73 10.26
N ALA A 89 -4.62 -7.57 9.94
CA ALA A 89 -4.48 -8.92 10.47
C ALA A 89 -3.64 -8.99 11.77
N GLU A 90 -2.72 -8.05 11.97
CA GLU A 90 -1.82 -8.01 13.14
C GLU A 90 -2.58 -7.52 14.40
N PRO A 91 -2.76 -8.39 15.42
CA PRO A 91 -3.67 -8.16 16.53
C PRO A 91 -3.03 -7.47 17.74
N GLU A 92 -1.94 -6.70 17.59
CA GLU A 92 -1.22 -6.14 18.74
C GLU A 92 -1.88 -4.91 19.42
N GLY A 93 -3.18 -4.67 19.24
CA GLY A 93 -3.82 -3.65 20.08
C GLY A 93 -5.31 -3.40 19.99
N THR A 94 -6.09 -4.03 19.10
CA THR A 94 -7.53 -3.70 19.00
C THR A 94 -8.47 -4.78 18.47
N ALA A 95 -8.10 -6.06 18.51
CA ALA A 95 -9.00 -7.13 18.05
C ALA A 95 -9.31 -8.21 19.11
N PRO A 96 -10.11 -7.89 20.15
CA PRO A 96 -11.00 -8.89 20.77
C PRO A 96 -12.47 -8.64 20.46
N GLN A 97 -12.87 -7.44 20.03
CA GLN A 97 -14.29 -7.08 19.97
C GLN A 97 -14.99 -7.63 18.71
N GLN A 98 -14.33 -7.70 17.55
CA GLN A 98 -15.00 -8.18 16.34
C GLN A 98 -15.37 -9.67 16.39
N ALA A 99 -14.55 -10.52 17.02
CA ALA A 99 -14.79 -11.96 17.11
C ALA A 99 -15.99 -12.34 18.00
N LEU A 100 -16.30 -11.53 19.02
CA LEU A 100 -17.38 -11.79 19.98
C LEU A 100 -18.78 -11.57 19.38
N TRP A 101 -18.93 -10.65 18.43
CA TRP A 101 -20.24 -10.33 17.82
C TRP A 101 -20.58 -11.15 16.57
N GLN A 102 -19.61 -11.85 15.96
CA GLN A 102 -19.87 -12.59 14.72
C GLN A 102 -20.87 -13.74 14.92
N ARG A 103 -20.73 -14.49 16.02
CA ARG A 103 -21.60 -15.64 16.32
C ARG A 103 -23.07 -15.25 16.48
N PRO A 104 -23.44 -14.30 17.34
CA PRO A 104 -24.84 -13.86 17.44
C PRO A 104 -25.32 -13.17 16.16
N TYR A 105 -24.46 -12.41 15.47
CA TYR A 105 -24.79 -11.77 14.20
C TYR A 105 -25.23 -12.78 13.12
N TYR A 106 -24.47 -13.86 12.92
CA TYR A 106 -24.81 -14.88 11.92
C TYR A 106 -26.05 -15.70 12.29
N SER A 107 -26.29 -15.92 13.58
CA SER A 107 -27.51 -16.60 14.06
C SER A 107 -28.77 -15.76 13.87
N LEU A 108 -28.67 -14.43 14.04
CA LEU A 108 -29.81 -13.51 13.86
C LEU A 108 -30.02 -13.10 12.41
N ARG A 109 -29.00 -13.23 11.55
CA ARG A 109 -29.02 -12.83 10.12
C ARG A 109 -30.24 -13.30 9.33
N PRO A 110 -30.78 -14.53 9.49
CA PRO A 110 -31.96 -14.99 8.75
C PRO A 110 -33.24 -14.24 9.14
N LEU A 111 -33.29 -13.68 10.36
CA LEU A 111 -34.46 -13.01 10.93
C LEU A 111 -34.49 -11.51 10.59
N ILE A 112 -33.42 -10.95 10.00
CA ILE A 112 -33.32 -9.52 9.68
C ILE A 112 -33.84 -9.27 8.25
N PRO A 113 -34.97 -8.56 8.07
CA PRO A 113 -35.50 -8.23 6.76
C PRO A 113 -34.50 -7.46 5.91
N ALA A 114 -34.54 -7.65 4.59
CA ALA A 114 -33.60 -7.01 3.66
C ALA A 114 -33.65 -5.46 3.71
N SER A 115 -34.79 -4.86 4.04
CA SER A 115 -34.93 -3.41 4.25
C SER A 115 -34.14 -2.92 5.47
N LEU A 116 -34.24 -3.63 6.61
CA LEU A 116 -33.53 -3.29 7.83
C LEU A 116 -32.01 -3.46 7.67
N ARG A 117 -31.56 -4.54 7.01
CA ARG A 117 -30.14 -4.72 6.65
C ARG A 117 -29.60 -3.56 5.83
N ARG A 118 -30.34 -3.12 4.80
CA ARG A 118 -29.96 -1.97 3.96
C ARG A 118 -29.93 -0.65 4.72
N ALA A 119 -30.80 -0.47 5.72
CA ALA A 119 -30.78 0.72 6.57
C ALA A 119 -29.56 0.73 7.51
N LEU A 120 -29.30 -0.40 8.18
CA LEU A 120 -28.14 -0.57 9.07
C LEU A 120 -26.83 -0.45 8.29
N GLN A 121 -26.72 -1.08 7.13
CA GLN A 121 -25.55 -0.98 6.27
C GLN A 121 -25.32 0.47 5.81
N ARG A 122 -26.36 1.20 5.40
CA ARG A 122 -26.23 2.63 5.05
C ARG A 122 -25.79 3.49 6.22
N LEU A 123 -26.27 3.19 7.43
CA LEU A 123 -25.89 3.93 8.63
C LEU A 123 -24.44 3.64 9.04
N TYR A 124 -24.04 2.36 9.02
CA TYR A 124 -22.67 1.93 9.30
C TYR A 124 -21.67 2.51 8.29
N LEU A 125 -22.00 2.47 6.99
CA LEU A 125 -21.14 2.98 5.92
C LEU A 125 -21.23 4.52 5.75
N ARG A 126 -22.04 5.22 6.56
CA ARG A 126 -22.24 6.67 6.41
C ARG A 126 -20.96 7.47 6.60
N ASP A 127 -20.14 7.04 7.55
CA ASP A 127 -18.89 7.72 7.92
C ASP A 127 -17.65 7.11 7.25
N TRP A 128 -17.82 6.17 6.31
CA TRP A 128 -16.70 5.49 5.65
C TRP A 128 -15.82 6.45 4.83
N LYS A 129 -16.39 7.57 4.34
CA LYS A 129 -15.66 8.66 3.68
C LYS A 129 -14.74 9.46 4.61
N ARG A 130 -14.87 9.31 5.94
CA ARG A 130 -14.07 10.02 6.95
C ARG A 130 -12.93 9.18 7.49
N VAL A 131 -12.81 7.92 7.06
CA VAL A 131 -11.70 7.05 7.47
C VAL A 131 -10.39 7.61 6.91
N PRO A 132 -9.38 7.89 7.76
CA PRO A 132 -8.14 8.52 7.32
C PRO A 132 -7.26 7.56 6.51
N PHE A 133 -7.38 6.25 6.76
CA PHE A 133 -6.64 5.19 6.09
C PHE A 133 -7.34 3.82 6.27
N PRO A 134 -7.45 2.99 5.23
CA PRO A 134 -7.18 3.33 3.82
C PRO A 134 -8.19 4.38 3.31
N ARG A 135 -7.80 5.12 2.27
CA ARG A 135 -8.65 6.16 1.67
C ARG A 135 -9.73 5.52 0.79
N TRP A 136 -10.98 5.81 1.09
CA TRP A 136 -12.12 5.41 0.26
C TRP A 136 -12.60 6.58 -0.61
N PRO A 137 -13.03 6.33 -1.87
CA PRO A 137 -13.24 5.03 -2.50
C PRO A 137 -12.01 4.42 -3.17
N ILE A 138 -10.94 5.20 -3.35
CA ILE A 138 -9.71 4.77 -4.02
C ILE A 138 -8.56 5.15 -3.09
N ASP A 139 -7.75 4.15 -2.75
CA ASP A 139 -6.50 4.33 -2.04
C ASP A 139 -5.34 4.24 -3.04
N ASP A 140 -4.67 5.37 -3.26
CA ASP A 140 -3.53 5.51 -4.17
C ASP A 140 -2.18 5.45 -3.42
N THR A 141 -2.18 5.02 -2.16
CA THR A 141 -1.02 5.16 -1.27
C THR A 141 0.19 4.40 -1.80
N VAL A 142 -0.03 3.16 -2.28
CA VAL A 142 1.04 2.32 -2.83
C VAL A 142 1.60 2.94 -4.10
N ASP A 143 0.75 3.33 -5.05
CA ASP A 143 1.18 3.86 -6.35
C ASP A 143 1.94 5.18 -6.19
N ALA A 144 1.39 6.10 -5.40
CA ALA A 144 2.01 7.40 -5.16
C ALA A 144 3.33 7.28 -4.36
N MET A 145 3.45 6.29 -3.47
CA MET A 145 4.70 5.99 -2.77
C MET A 145 5.75 5.40 -3.71
N LEU A 146 5.37 4.43 -4.55
CA LEU A 146 6.25 3.84 -5.56
C LEU A 146 6.74 4.90 -6.55
N GLU A 147 5.85 5.73 -7.09
CA GLU A 147 6.21 6.88 -7.93
C GLU A 147 7.21 7.80 -7.22
N ARG A 148 6.92 8.18 -5.96
CA ARG A 148 7.77 9.11 -5.23
C ARG A 148 9.16 8.53 -4.97
N LEU A 149 9.26 7.24 -4.64
CA LEU A 149 10.53 6.58 -4.39
C LEU A 149 11.32 6.36 -5.68
N LEU A 150 10.66 5.99 -6.78
CA LEU A 150 11.30 5.94 -8.08
C LEU A 150 11.92 7.29 -8.43
N LEU A 151 11.16 8.38 -8.32
CA LEU A 151 11.66 9.74 -8.59
C LEU A 151 12.87 10.11 -7.71
N LEU A 152 12.90 9.65 -6.46
CA LEU A 152 14.06 9.87 -5.57
C LEU A 152 15.27 9.03 -5.99
N CYS A 153 15.09 7.79 -6.43
CA CYS A 153 16.17 6.97 -7.00
C CYS A 153 16.76 7.58 -8.27
N LEU A 154 15.91 8.09 -9.17
CA LEU A 154 16.38 8.73 -10.40
C LEU A 154 17.19 9.99 -10.10
N ARG A 155 16.67 10.84 -9.19
CA ARG A 155 17.38 12.04 -8.72
C ARG A 155 18.69 11.71 -8.01
N SER A 156 18.75 10.61 -7.24
CA SER A 156 20.00 10.24 -6.56
C SER A 156 21.11 9.89 -7.55
N GLN A 157 20.73 9.34 -8.70
CA GLN A 157 21.66 8.94 -9.76
C GLN A 157 21.90 10.04 -10.81
N GLY A 158 21.17 11.16 -10.76
CA GLY A 158 21.22 12.18 -11.82
C GLY A 158 20.58 11.73 -13.13
N ILE A 159 19.64 10.79 -13.07
CA ILE A 159 18.89 10.27 -14.21
C ILE A 159 17.57 11.02 -14.32
N ASP A 160 17.22 11.51 -15.50
CA ASP A 160 15.97 12.24 -15.72
C ASP A 160 14.83 11.37 -16.25
N ARG A 161 15.15 10.19 -16.82
CA ARG A 161 14.19 9.35 -17.55
C ARG A 161 14.49 7.87 -17.37
N VAL A 162 13.44 7.06 -17.34
CA VAL A 162 13.50 5.59 -17.34
C VAL A 162 12.99 5.09 -18.68
N PRO A 163 13.62 4.08 -19.29
CA PRO A 163 13.07 3.45 -20.49
C PRO A 163 11.69 2.87 -20.20
N PHE A 164 10.71 3.26 -21.00
CA PHE A 164 9.38 2.65 -20.98
C PHE A 164 9.34 1.58 -22.08
N VAL A 165 9.34 0.32 -21.67
CA VAL A 165 9.17 -0.80 -22.61
C VAL A 165 7.69 -0.95 -22.91
N TRP A 166 7.31 -0.71 -24.17
CA TRP A 166 5.93 -0.90 -24.63
C TRP A 166 5.48 -2.33 -24.39
N PHE A 167 4.25 -2.50 -23.91
CA PHE A 167 3.69 -3.80 -23.52
C PHE A 167 3.47 -4.77 -24.68
N TRP A 168 3.54 -4.30 -25.92
CA TRP A 168 3.15 -5.10 -27.08
C TRP A 168 4.34 -5.87 -27.68
N PRO A 169 4.13 -7.14 -28.07
CA PRO A 169 5.17 -7.95 -28.70
C PRO A 169 5.68 -7.30 -29.98
N ASP A 170 6.94 -7.61 -30.33
CA ASP A 170 7.61 -7.20 -31.57
C ASP A 170 7.65 -5.67 -31.80
N GLY A 171 7.55 -4.87 -30.73
CA GLY A 171 7.60 -3.41 -30.81
C GLY A 171 6.35 -2.77 -31.42
N ALA A 172 5.22 -3.47 -31.44
CA ALA A 172 3.97 -2.91 -31.94
C ALA A 172 3.56 -1.65 -31.14
N PRO A 173 3.09 -0.57 -31.79
CA PRO A 173 2.74 0.68 -31.10
C PRO A 173 1.38 0.60 -30.38
N SER A 174 0.57 -0.42 -30.69
CA SER A 174 -0.79 -0.60 -30.17
C SER A 174 -1.22 -2.05 -30.30
N CYS A 175 -2.25 -2.44 -29.55
CA CYS A 175 -2.95 -3.71 -29.71
C CYS A 175 -4.46 -3.45 -29.81
N ALA A 176 -5.14 -4.29 -30.58
CA ALA A 176 -6.59 -4.35 -30.64
C ALA A 176 -7.05 -5.65 -29.98
N ILE A 177 -7.93 -5.55 -28.99
CA ILE A 177 -8.59 -6.70 -28.38
C ILE A 177 -10.01 -6.76 -28.96
N VAL A 178 -10.32 -7.84 -29.67
CA VAL A 178 -11.67 -8.11 -30.17
C VAL A 178 -12.31 -9.13 -29.24
N THR A 179 -13.30 -8.69 -28.48
CA THR A 179 -14.13 -9.56 -27.64
C THR A 179 -15.45 -9.83 -28.36
N HIS A 180 -15.79 -11.11 -28.55
CA HIS A 180 -17.11 -11.51 -29.01
C HIS A 180 -17.90 -12.03 -27.82
N ASP A 181 -18.94 -11.30 -27.42
CA ASP A 181 -19.82 -11.69 -26.33
C ASP A 181 -20.75 -12.82 -26.80
N ILE A 182 -20.80 -13.94 -26.06
CA ILE A 182 -21.64 -15.08 -26.39
C ILE A 182 -22.76 -15.13 -25.35
N GLU A 183 -23.87 -14.47 -25.66
CA GLU A 183 -25.13 -14.67 -24.94
C GLU A 183 -25.85 -15.88 -25.57
N THR A 184 -25.78 -17.04 -24.89
CA THR A 184 -26.59 -18.21 -25.27
C THR A 184 -28.02 -18.02 -24.76
N ALA A 185 -29.01 -18.12 -25.65
CA ALA A 185 -30.44 -17.99 -25.37
C ALA A 185 -31.05 -19.25 -24.71
#